data_AF-A0A1Q4WUI4-F1
#
_entry.id   AF-A0A1Q4WUI4-F1
#
_cell.length_a   1.000
_cell.length_b   1.000
_cell.length_c   1.000
_cell.angle_alpha   90.00
_cell.angle_beta   90.00
_cell.angle_gamma   90.00
#
_symmetry.space_group_name_H-M   'P 1'
#
loop_
_entity.id
_entity.type
_entity.pdbx_description
1 polymer ?
#
loop_
_entity_poly.entity_id
_entity_poly.type
_entity_poly.pdbx_seq_one_letter_code
_entity_poly.pdbx_strand_id
1 'polypeptide(L)'
;MVRTLDRMLTENDPEEVAENITGSRDRLFDTRILQKAEDGYTVELDKDEWRTEEVTSLAKIDDALIDAMEFNEVTWCGETVSGEEFVDAYMDEFRDALDSQEEYTASIDDYVDCGDGRP
;
A
#
# COMPACT_ATOMS: atom_id res chain seq x y z
N MET A 1 2.90 0.57 3.37
CA MET A 1 2.44 1.37 2.22
C MET A 1 1.91 0.50 1.08
N VAL A 2 2.72 -0.14 0.22
CA VAL A 2 2.16 -0.87 -0.95
C VAL A 2 1.22 -2.02 -0.55
N ARG A 3 1.59 -2.82 0.45
CA ARG A 3 0.69 -3.87 0.99
C ARG A 3 -0.53 -3.30 1.71
N THR A 4 -0.37 -2.16 2.35
CA THR A 4 -1.47 -1.43 2.97
C THR A 4 -2.47 -0.94 1.91
N LEU A 5 -1.98 -0.45 0.76
CA LEU A 5 -2.81 -0.04 -0.37
C LEU A 5 -3.54 -1.24 -0.98
N ASP A 6 -2.85 -2.36 -1.18
CA ASP A 6 -3.46 -3.61 -1.63
C ASP A 6 -4.62 -4.04 -0.71
N ARG A 7 -4.40 -3.88 0.60
CA ARG A 7 -5.45 -4.15 1.59
C ARG A 7 -6.63 -3.20 1.51
N MET A 8 -6.38 -1.89 1.37
CA MET A 8 -7.45 -0.91 1.21
C MET A 8 -8.33 -1.20 0.00
N LEU A 9 -7.75 -1.62 -1.12
CA LEU A 9 -8.50 -2.02 -2.31
C LEU A 9 -9.32 -3.29 -2.09
N THR A 10 -8.87 -4.19 -1.22
CA THR A 10 -9.57 -5.42 -0.88
C THR A 10 -10.74 -5.18 0.08
N GLU A 11 -10.59 -4.23 1.01
CA GLU A 11 -11.59 -3.94 2.07
C GLU A 11 -12.65 -2.93 1.64
N ASN A 12 -12.25 -1.94 0.84
CA ASN A 12 -13.12 -0.85 0.40
C ASN A 12 -13.49 -1.04 -1.08
N ASP A 13 -14.29 -0.11 -1.61
CA ASP A 13 -14.55 -0.06 -3.04
C ASP A 13 -13.25 0.33 -3.80
N PRO A 14 -12.74 -0.51 -4.72
CA PRO A 14 -11.48 -0.22 -5.41
C PRO A 14 -11.53 1.06 -6.24
N GLU A 15 -12.70 1.42 -6.79
CA GLU A 15 -12.85 2.65 -7.56
C GLU A 15 -12.79 3.87 -6.65
N GLU A 16 -13.47 3.84 -5.51
CA GLU A 16 -13.42 4.91 -4.50
C GLU A 16 -11.99 5.11 -3.98
N VAL A 17 -11.29 4.03 -3.62
CA VAL A 17 -9.89 4.10 -3.16
C VAL A 17 -9.01 4.72 -4.22
N ALA A 18 -9.13 4.29 -5.48
CA ALA A 18 -8.34 4.83 -6.58
C ALA A 18 -8.70 6.30 -6.87
N GLU A 19 -9.96 6.72 -6.73
CA GLU A 19 -10.37 8.12 -6.92
C GLU A 19 -9.87 9.05 -5.81
N ASN A 20 -9.76 8.55 -4.58
CA ASN A 20 -9.27 9.29 -3.42
C ASN A 20 -7.76 9.59 -3.49
N ILE A 21 -6.99 8.88 -4.32
CA ILE A 21 -5.57 9.18 -4.57
C ILE A 21 -5.46 10.44 -5.45
N THR A 22 -5.69 11.62 -4.86
CA THR A 22 -5.72 12.87 -5.63
C THR A 22 -4.31 13.30 -6.05
N GLY A 23 -4.15 13.79 -7.29
CA GLY A 23 -2.91 14.41 -7.78
C GLY A 23 -1.74 13.48 -8.13
N SER A 24 -1.64 12.31 -7.49
CA SER A 24 -0.51 11.38 -7.65
C SER A 24 -0.89 10.01 -8.22
N ARG A 25 -2.18 9.72 -8.41
CA ARG A 25 -2.69 8.46 -8.97
C ARG A 25 -2.07 8.06 -10.30
N ASP A 26 -1.95 9.00 -11.23
CA ASP A 26 -1.41 8.71 -12.57
C ASP A 26 0.00 8.12 -12.47
N ARG A 27 0.79 8.53 -11.47
CA ARG A 27 2.13 7.98 -11.23
C ARG A 27 2.11 6.53 -10.80
N LEU A 28 1.12 6.12 -10.00
CA LEU A 28 0.98 4.72 -9.60
C LEU A 28 0.60 3.86 -10.81
N PHE A 29 -0.19 4.39 -11.75
CA PHE A 29 -0.45 3.72 -13.03
C PHE A 29 0.78 3.68 -13.95
N ASP A 30 1.50 4.79 -14.11
CA ASP A 30 2.69 4.87 -14.97
C ASP A 30 3.80 3.92 -14.49
N THR A 31 3.96 3.79 -13.17
CA THR A 31 4.92 2.85 -12.56
C THR A 31 4.42 1.43 -12.47
N ARG A 32 3.17 1.16 -12.89
CA ARG A 32 2.51 -0.15 -12.81
C ARG A 32 2.29 -0.65 -11.38
N ILE A 33 2.44 0.20 -10.37
CA ILE A 33 2.16 -0.13 -8.97
C ILE A 33 0.66 -0.31 -8.76
N LEU A 34 -0.17 0.56 -9.36
CA LEU A 34 -1.62 0.39 -9.42
C LEU A 34 -1.98 0.00 -10.85
N GLN A 35 -2.75 -1.08 -11.01
CA GLN A 35 -3.16 -1.59 -12.32
C GLN A 35 -4.67 -1.75 -12.37
N LYS A 36 -5.26 -1.56 -13.56
CA LYS A 36 -6.68 -1.84 -13.78
C LYS A 36 -6.85 -3.35 -14.02
N ALA A 37 -7.71 -3.98 -13.22
CA ALA A 37 -8.09 -5.39 -13.31
C ALA A 37 -9.54 -5.53 -13.82
N GLU A 38 -9.99 -6.78 -14.04
CA GLU A 38 -11.38 -7.05 -14.44
C GLU A 38 -12.39 -6.59 -13.38
N ASP A 39 -12.02 -6.69 -12.11
CA ASP A 39 -12.86 -6.33 -10.95
C ASP A 39 -12.48 -4.97 -10.32
N GLY A 40 -11.83 -4.07 -11.07
CA GLY A 40 -11.47 -2.73 -10.61
C GLY A 40 -9.97 -2.48 -10.66
N TYR A 41 -9.32 -2.52 -9.50
CA TYR A 41 -7.89 -2.18 -9.36
C TYR A 41 -7.14 -3.21 -8.53
N THR A 42 -5.87 -3.43 -8.87
CA THR A 42 -4.95 -4.32 -8.15
C THR A 42 -3.61 -3.62 -7.95
N VAL A 43 -2.89 -3.99 -6.90
CA VAL A 43 -1.54 -3.49 -6.64
C VAL A 43 -0.51 -4.52 -7.11
N GLU A 44 0.56 -4.04 -7.76
CA GLU A 44 1.73 -4.86 -8.06
C GLU A 44 2.65 -4.92 -6.85
N LEU A 45 2.76 -6.11 -6.26
CA LEU A 45 3.61 -6.35 -5.09
C LEU A 45 5.04 -6.73 -5.49
N ASP A 46 5.24 -7.23 -6.71
CA ASP A 46 6.57 -7.54 -7.21
C ASP A 46 7.29 -6.27 -7.68
N LYS A 47 8.27 -5.84 -6.88
CA LYS A 47 9.06 -4.65 -7.18
C LYS A 47 9.85 -4.76 -8.48
N ASP A 48 10.17 -5.98 -8.94
CA ASP A 48 10.89 -6.18 -10.20
C ASP A 48 9.98 -5.94 -11.42
N GLU A 49 8.65 -5.99 -11.24
CA GLU A 49 7.66 -5.68 -12.29
C GLU A 49 7.31 -4.19 -12.38
N TRP A 50 7.80 -3.37 -11.43
CA TRP A 50 7.55 -1.94 -11.39
C TRP A 50 8.34 -1.20 -12.47
N ARG A 51 7.68 -0.25 -13.13
CA ARG A 51 8.28 0.60 -14.15
C ARG A 51 8.79 1.91 -13.56
N THR A 52 9.76 1.80 -12.65
CA THR A 52 10.31 2.98 -11.97
C THR A 52 11.13 3.88 -12.90
N GLU A 53 11.47 3.41 -14.10
CA GLU A 53 12.13 4.20 -15.15
C GLU A 53 11.24 5.32 -15.72
N GLU A 54 9.91 5.19 -15.60
CA GLU A 54 8.95 6.20 -16.08
C GLU A 54 8.81 7.38 -15.10
N VAL A 55 9.31 7.23 -13.87
CA VAL A 55 9.31 8.29 -12.85
C VAL A 55 10.71 8.85 -12.62
N THR A 56 10.80 10.18 -12.52
CA THR A 56 12.08 10.88 -12.36
C THR A 56 12.76 10.61 -11.01
N SER A 57 12.03 10.07 -10.02
CA SER A 57 12.52 9.81 -8.67
C SER A 57 11.58 8.85 -7.92
N LEU A 58 12.17 7.92 -7.15
CA LEU A 58 11.42 7.05 -6.22
C LEU A 58 10.67 7.85 -5.15
N ALA A 59 11.17 9.02 -4.76
CA ALA A 59 10.46 9.89 -3.82
C ALA A 59 9.07 10.31 -4.32
N LYS A 60 8.87 10.40 -5.65
CA LYS A 60 7.55 10.70 -6.22
C LYS A 60 6.58 9.53 -6.15
N ILE A 61 7.10 8.31 -6.06
CA ILE A 61 6.31 7.10 -5.79
C ILE A 61 5.92 7.11 -4.32
N ASP A 62 6.87 7.38 -3.43
CA ASP A 62 6.60 7.47 -1.99
C ASP A 62 5.54 8.53 -1.69
N ASP A 63 5.65 9.73 -2.28
CA ASP A 63 4.61 10.77 -2.17
C ASP A 63 3.23 10.27 -2.61
N ALA A 64 3.18 9.51 -3.73
CA ALA A 64 1.92 8.99 -4.26
C ALA A 64 1.31 7.91 -3.35
N LEU A 65 2.15 7.10 -2.71
CA LEU A 65 1.72 6.13 -1.72
C LEU A 65 1.26 6.82 -0.43
N ILE A 66 1.94 7.88 0.01
CA ILE A 66 1.54 8.70 1.16
C ILE A 66 0.16 9.32 0.90
N ASP A 67 -0.06 9.95 -0.26
CA ASP A 67 -1.38 10.49 -0.64
C ASP A 67 -2.46 9.39 -0.53
N ALA A 68 -2.15 8.17 -0.99
CA ALA A 68 -3.09 7.05 -0.90
C ALA A 68 -3.40 6.65 0.55
N MET A 69 -2.40 6.71 1.44
CA MET A 69 -2.56 6.41 2.87
C MET A 69 -3.33 7.52 3.61
N GLU A 70 -3.13 8.79 3.23
CA GLU A 70 -3.77 9.95 3.87
C GLU A 70 -5.27 10.01 3.56
N PHE A 71 -5.66 9.72 2.33
CA PHE A 71 -7.05 9.88 1.86
C PHE A 71 -7.91 8.62 1.93
N ASN A 72 -7.35 7.49 2.37
CA ASN A 72 -8.08 6.24 2.50
C ASN A 72 -7.98 5.66 3.90
N GLU A 73 -9.06 5.01 4.31
CA GLU A 73 -9.16 4.34 5.60
C GLU A 73 -8.91 2.84 5.45
N VAL A 74 -8.44 2.22 6.53
CA VAL A 74 -8.34 0.78 6.69
C VAL A 74 -9.07 0.41 7.98
N THR A 75 -9.91 -0.64 7.92
CA THR A 75 -10.75 -1.05 9.08
C THR A 75 -10.22 -2.32 9.76
N TRP A 76 -9.03 -2.73 9.36
CA TRP A 76 -8.45 -4.01 9.73
C TRP A 76 -8.01 -4.06 11.21
N CYS A 77 -8.31 -5.18 11.90
CA CYS A 77 -8.26 -5.39 13.37
C CYS A 77 -9.34 -4.68 14.20
N GLY A 78 -10.35 -4.09 13.56
CA GLY A 78 -11.65 -3.77 14.17
C GLY A 78 -11.94 -2.29 14.39
N GLU A 79 -10.90 -1.45 14.52
CA GLU A 79 -11.05 0.01 14.51
C GLU A 79 -10.74 0.53 13.11
N THR A 80 -11.56 1.47 12.62
CA THR A 80 -11.28 2.18 11.36
C THR A 80 -10.31 3.31 11.66
N VAL A 81 -9.14 3.25 11.02
CA VAL A 81 -8.06 4.24 11.11
C VAL A 81 -7.67 4.72 9.72
N SER A 82 -6.99 5.86 9.61
CA SER A 82 -6.40 6.26 8.34
C SER A 82 -5.28 5.31 7.94
N GLY A 83 -5.04 5.18 6.64
CA GLY A 83 -3.89 4.44 6.12
C GLY A 83 -2.56 4.94 6.67
N GLU A 84 -2.44 6.26 6.84
CA GLU A 84 -1.26 6.90 7.39
C GLU A 84 -1.03 6.42 8.83
N GLU A 85 -2.06 6.50 9.69
CA GLU A 85 -1.97 6.06 11.08
C GLU A 85 -1.62 4.57 11.18
N PHE A 86 -2.18 3.74 10.30
CA PHE A 86 -1.88 2.31 10.23
C PHE A 86 -0.42 2.03 9.84
N VAL A 87 0.12 2.74 8.85
CA VAL A 87 1.52 2.59 8.44
C VAL A 87 2.48 3.13 9.51
N ASP A 88 2.14 4.26 10.13
CA ASP A 88 2.95 4.86 11.18
C ASP A 88 3.03 3.96 12.41
N ALA A 89 1.92 3.34 12.82
CA ALA A 89 1.90 2.36 13.92
C ALA A 89 2.83 1.18 13.64
N TYR A 90 2.79 0.62 12.41
CA TYR A 90 3.72 -0.43 12.01
C TYR A 90 5.19 0.02 12.07
N MET A 91 5.49 1.22 11.55
CA MET A 91 6.84 1.73 11.51
C MET A 91 7.38 2.06 12.90
N ASP A 92 6.55 2.53 13.84
CA ASP A 92 6.94 2.75 15.22
C ASP A 92 7.35 1.45 15.92
N GLU A 93 6.60 0.37 15.68
CA GLU A 93 6.84 -0.93 16.32
C GLU A 93 8.01 -1.71 15.69
N PHE A 94 8.10 -1.75 14.35
CA PHE A 94 8.94 -2.71 13.65
C PHE A 94 10.18 -2.12 12.96
N ARG A 95 10.30 -0.80 12.80
CA ARG A 95 11.41 -0.18 12.04
C ARG A 95 12.79 -0.57 12.53
N ASP A 96 12.98 -0.65 13.83
CA ASP A 96 14.27 -0.97 14.46
C ASP A 96 14.40 -2.47 14.84
N ALA A 97 13.37 -3.28 14.53
CA ALA A 97 13.30 -4.69 14.92
C ALA A 97 13.66 -5.67 13.79
N LEU A 98 13.69 -5.19 12.54
CA LEU A 98 13.83 -6.01 11.33
C LEU A 98 15.18 -5.73 10.66
N ASP A 99 16.01 -6.77 10.51
CA ASP A 99 17.37 -6.65 9.96
C ASP A 99 17.47 -7.02 8.48
N SER A 100 16.39 -7.54 7.86
CA SER A 100 16.38 -7.99 6.47
C SER A 100 15.08 -7.69 5.72
N GLN A 101 15.17 -7.66 4.38
CA GLN A 101 14.00 -7.50 3.50
C GLN A 101 13.02 -8.67 3.64
N GLU A 102 13.51 -9.89 3.88
CA GLU A 102 12.67 -11.08 4.06
C GLU A 102 11.85 -10.98 5.36
N GLU A 103 12.49 -10.57 6.46
CA GLU A 103 11.81 -10.32 7.74
C GLU A 103 10.80 -9.19 7.63
N TYR A 104 11.14 -8.10 6.91
CA TYR A 104 10.18 -7.03 6.63
C TYR A 104 8.97 -7.53 5.87
N THR A 105 9.18 -8.30 4.80
CA THR A 105 8.10 -8.88 3.99
C THR A 105 7.23 -9.80 4.84
N ALA A 106 7.80 -10.71 5.63
CA ALA A 106 7.00 -11.59 6.49
C ALA A 106 6.21 -10.80 7.54
N SER A 107 6.85 -9.80 8.17
CA SER A 107 6.24 -8.97 9.22
C SER A 107 5.10 -8.10 8.69
N ILE A 108 5.27 -7.45 7.54
CA ILE A 108 4.22 -6.59 6.97
C ILE A 108 3.08 -7.40 6.35
N ASP A 109 3.33 -8.63 5.85
CA ASP A 109 2.23 -9.55 5.48
C ASP A 109 1.40 -9.93 6.71
N ASP A 110 2.06 -10.35 7.79
CA ASP A 110 1.39 -10.76 9.03
C ASP A 110 0.60 -9.61 9.65
N TYR A 111 1.19 -8.41 9.69
CA TYR A 111 0.55 -7.21 10.21
C TYR A 111 -0.68 -6.79 9.40
N VAL A 112 -0.56 -6.77 8.07
CA VAL A 112 -1.67 -6.42 7.16
C VAL A 112 -2.75 -7.52 7.13
N ASP A 113 -2.44 -8.75 7.52
CA ASP A 113 -3.41 -9.86 7.66
C ASP A 113 -3.89 -10.07 9.11
N CYS A 114 -3.56 -9.17 10.05
CA CYS A 114 -3.91 -9.29 11.48
C CYS A 114 -3.49 -10.64 12.10
N GLY A 115 -2.48 -11.31 11.55
CA GLY A 115 -1.99 -12.61 12.01
C GLY A 115 -2.99 -13.77 11.90
N ASP A 116 -4.07 -13.63 11.11
CA ASP A 116 -5.05 -14.72 10.92
C ASP A 116 -4.52 -15.83 9.97
N GLY A 117 -3.40 -15.58 9.29
CA GLY A 117 -2.67 -16.54 8.48
C GLY A 117 -3.45 -17.02 7.26
N ARG A 118 -4.33 -16.17 6.71
CA ARG A 118 -5.09 -16.51 5.50
C ARG A 118 -4.36 -15.98 4.27
N PRO A 119 -4.05 -16.86 3.30
CA PRO A 119 -3.47 -16.43 2.03
C PRO A 119 -4.43 -15.59 1.20
#